data_AF-A0A534KMG8-F1
#
_entry.id   AF-A0A534KMG8-F1
#
_cell.length_a   1.000
_cell.length_b   1.000
_cell.length_c   1.000
_cell.angle_alpha   90.00
_cell.angle_beta   90.00
_cell.angle_gamma   90.00
#
_symmetry.space_group_name_H-M   'P 1'
#
loop_
_entity.id
_entity.type
_entity.pdbx_description
1 polymer ?
#
loop_
_entity_poly.entity_id
_entity_poly.type
_entity_poly.pdbx_seq_one_letter_code
_entity_poly.pdbx_strand_id
1 'polypeptide(L)'
;MVRPVRLRSLAFLAFVFAAVAFVIGASFLAYSLQPPRPPPPSNLVFSDIALVDGNASFEILNVTGGPYSNAGFQITLVVNDFSGGPIAIGLNNSVTRIAIGPNEYRIVWSDSNGDSAVDISDTFFVTGDGGPLPALSYYELDLRWQMQWTAKATWSTP
;
A
#
# COMPACT_ATOMS: atom_id res chain seq x y z
N MET A 1 -13.52 45.57 -47.26
CA MET A 1 -14.21 45.61 -45.95
C MET A 1 -14.02 44.27 -45.26
N VAL A 2 -13.23 44.22 -44.18
CA VAL A 2 -12.77 42.98 -43.55
C VAL A 2 -13.47 42.77 -42.20
N ARG A 3 -14.28 41.70 -42.15
CA ARG A 3 -14.38 40.68 -41.08
C ARG A 3 -15.28 40.95 -39.84
N PRO A 4 -16.59 40.58 -39.90
CA PRO A 4 -17.44 40.39 -38.72
C PRO A 4 -17.16 39.06 -37.95
N VAL A 5 -16.24 38.22 -38.45
CA VAL A 5 -15.97 36.89 -37.88
C VAL A 5 -15.13 36.96 -36.58
N ARG A 6 -14.27 37.97 -36.41
CA ARG A 6 -13.36 38.07 -35.25
C ARG A 6 -14.09 38.37 -33.94
N LEU A 7 -15.14 39.19 -33.97
CA LEU A 7 -15.88 39.57 -32.77
C LEU A 7 -16.64 38.37 -32.16
N ARG A 8 -17.28 37.56 -33.01
CA ARG A 8 -17.99 36.34 -32.60
C ARG A 8 -17.03 35.27 -32.06
N SER A 9 -15.85 35.15 -32.66
CA SER A 9 -14.81 34.23 -32.20
C SER A 9 -14.22 34.64 -30.84
N LEU A 10 -14.02 35.94 -30.59
CA LEU A 10 -13.55 36.45 -29.31
C LEU A 10 -14.59 36.28 -28.20
N ALA A 11 -15.88 36.54 -28.49
CA ALA A 11 -16.97 36.33 -27.54
C ALA A 11 -17.13 34.85 -27.16
N PHE A 12 -17.04 33.96 -28.15
CA PHE A 12 -17.04 32.52 -27.90
C PHE A 12 -15.84 32.07 -27.05
N LEU A 13 -14.64 32.56 -27.35
CA LEU A 13 -13.43 32.23 -26.59
C LEU A 13 -13.53 32.73 -25.13
N ALA A 14 -14.01 33.95 -24.93
CA ALA A 14 -14.23 34.50 -23.60
C ALA A 14 -15.25 33.68 -22.79
N PHE A 15 -16.33 33.24 -23.43
CA PHE A 15 -17.31 32.35 -22.81
C PHE A 15 -16.70 31.00 -22.39
N VAL A 16 -15.88 30.39 -23.25
CA VAL A 16 -15.19 29.13 -22.93
C VAL A 16 -14.25 29.30 -21.73
N PHE A 17 -13.44 30.37 -21.70
CA PHE A 17 -12.57 30.62 -20.55
C PHE A 17 -13.34 30.86 -19.25
N ALA A 18 -14.44 31.60 -19.31
CA ALA A 18 -15.30 31.82 -18.15
C ALA A 18 -15.92 30.50 -17.66
N ALA A 19 -16.36 29.63 -18.57
CA ALA A 19 -16.91 28.32 -18.23
C ALA A 19 -15.84 27.40 -17.60
N VAL A 20 -14.63 27.36 -18.15
CA VAL A 20 -13.52 26.58 -17.59
C VAL A 20 -13.14 27.09 -16.20
N ALA A 21 -13.01 28.41 -16.03
CA ALA A 21 -12.72 29.02 -14.73
C ALA A 21 -13.82 28.71 -13.70
N PHE A 22 -15.08 28.71 -14.12
CA PHE A 22 -16.20 28.34 -13.27
C PHE A 22 -16.14 26.86 -12.84
N VAL A 23 -15.87 25.94 -13.77
CA VAL A 23 -15.75 24.51 -13.46
C VAL A 23 -14.58 24.26 -12.50
N ILE A 24 -13.42 24.88 -12.74
CA ILE A 24 -12.26 24.76 -11.86
C ILE A 24 -12.56 25.32 -10.47
N GLY A 25 -13.12 26.53 -10.40
CA GLY A 25 -13.45 27.19 -9.13
C GLY A 25 -14.50 26.42 -8.33
N ALA A 26 -15.56 25.95 -8.98
CA ALA A 26 -16.60 25.14 -8.34
C ALA A 26 -16.05 23.80 -7.86
N SER A 27 -15.18 23.14 -8.64
CA SER A 27 -14.54 21.88 -8.26
C SER A 27 -13.60 22.06 -7.07
N PHE A 28 -12.80 23.14 -7.08
CA PHE A 28 -11.88 23.46 -5.99
C PHE A 28 -12.63 23.78 -4.69
N LEU A 29 -13.71 24.58 -4.77
CA LEU A 29 -14.54 24.90 -3.61
C LEU A 29 -15.26 23.67 -3.07
N ALA A 30 -15.79 22.82 -3.95
CA ALA A 30 -16.41 21.56 -3.55
C ALA A 30 -15.40 20.63 -2.85
N TYR A 31 -14.15 20.60 -3.31
CA TYR A 31 -13.09 19.82 -2.68
C TYR A 31 -12.64 20.42 -1.34
N SER A 32 -12.47 21.74 -1.24
CA SER A 32 -11.99 22.39 -0.02
C SER A 32 -12.99 22.37 1.14
N LEU A 33 -14.28 22.27 0.83
CA LEU A 33 -15.36 22.17 1.81
C LEU A 33 -15.61 20.72 2.26
N GLN A 34 -14.95 19.72 1.69
CA GLN A 34 -15.06 18.35 2.19
C GLN A 34 -14.37 18.25 3.57
N PRO A 35 -15.04 17.69 4.59
CA PRO A 35 -14.38 17.40 5.86
C PRO A 35 -13.19 16.47 5.61
N PRO A 36 -12.10 16.56 6.40
CA PRO A 36 -11.01 15.60 6.34
C PRO A 36 -11.59 14.19 6.43
N ARG A 37 -11.36 13.38 5.38
CA ARG A 37 -11.78 11.98 5.44
C ARG A 37 -10.95 11.33 6.54
N PRO A 38 -11.57 10.70 7.54
CA PRO A 38 -10.80 9.94 8.51
C PRO A 38 -9.94 8.92 7.74
N PRO A 39 -8.69 8.66 8.18
CA PRO A 39 -7.93 7.56 7.63
C PRO A 39 -8.82 6.32 7.68
N PRO A 40 -8.83 5.48 6.62
CA PRO A 40 -9.63 4.27 6.63
C PRO A 40 -9.31 3.49 7.94
N PRO A 41 -10.33 2.95 8.64
CA PRO A 41 -10.07 2.08 9.77
C PRO A 41 -9.08 1.00 9.31
N SER A 42 -8.11 0.65 10.15
CA SER A 42 -7.13 -0.39 9.83
C SER A 42 -7.89 -1.65 9.44
N ASN A 43 -8.02 -1.89 8.12
CA ASN A 43 -8.85 -2.96 7.60
C ASN A 43 -8.24 -4.33 7.89
N LEU A 44 -7.02 -4.35 8.45
CA LEU A 44 -6.28 -5.52 8.83
C LEU A 44 -5.45 -5.23 10.08
N VAL A 45 -5.38 -6.19 11.00
CA VAL A 45 -4.60 -6.11 12.23
C VAL A 45 -3.68 -7.32 12.31
N PHE A 46 -2.39 -7.10 12.54
CA PHE A 46 -1.42 -8.17 12.80
C PHE A 46 -1.32 -8.52 14.29
N SER A 47 -0.87 -9.73 14.57
CA SER A 47 -0.45 -10.14 15.90
C SER A 47 0.85 -9.47 16.32
N ASP A 48 1.21 -9.65 17.59
CA ASP A 48 2.59 -9.44 18.02
C ASP A 48 3.54 -10.33 17.22
N ILE A 49 4.78 -9.85 17.03
CA ILE A 49 5.79 -10.53 16.23
C ILE A 49 6.53 -11.55 17.10
N ALA A 50 6.51 -12.81 16.66
CA ALA A 50 7.32 -13.88 17.22
C ALA A 50 8.66 -13.95 16.49
N LEU A 51 9.77 -13.92 17.24
CA LEU A 51 11.10 -14.17 16.70
C LEU A 51 11.47 -15.63 16.94
N VAL A 52 11.61 -16.40 15.85
CA VAL A 52 11.98 -17.82 15.88
C VAL A 52 13.25 -18.00 15.05
N ASP A 53 14.33 -18.48 15.69
CA ASP A 53 15.64 -18.70 15.06
C ASP A 53 16.18 -17.46 14.31
N GLY A 54 15.90 -16.26 14.82
CA GLY A 54 16.32 -14.99 14.21
C GLY A 54 15.45 -14.54 13.03
N ASN A 55 14.31 -15.18 12.78
CA ASN A 55 13.33 -14.80 11.77
C ASN A 55 12.05 -14.28 12.42
N ALA A 56 11.29 -13.47 11.71
CA ALA A 56 10.03 -12.92 12.21
C ALA A 56 8.82 -13.69 11.67
N SER A 57 7.87 -13.98 12.55
CA SER A 57 6.58 -14.58 12.21
C SER A 57 5.46 -13.79 12.90
N PHE A 58 4.36 -13.56 12.19
CA PHE A 58 3.17 -12.92 12.73
C PHE A 58 1.94 -13.31 11.92
N GLU A 59 0.78 -13.24 12.57
CA GLU A 59 -0.50 -13.66 12.00
C GLU A 59 -1.43 -12.47 11.79
N ILE A 60 -2.45 -12.68 10.97
CA ILE A 60 -3.55 -11.73 10.79
C ILE A 60 -4.62 -12.04 11.82
N LEU A 61 -4.87 -11.12 12.75
CA LEU A 61 -5.84 -11.29 13.84
C LEU A 61 -7.23 -10.80 13.48
N ASN A 62 -7.33 -9.82 12.59
CA ASN A 62 -8.60 -9.24 12.20
C ASN A 62 -8.53 -8.69 10.79
N VAL A 63 -9.61 -8.86 10.03
CA VAL A 63 -9.82 -8.26 8.71
C VAL A 63 -11.23 -7.68 8.66
N THR A 64 -11.37 -6.42 8.24
CA THR A 64 -12.68 -5.78 8.06
C THR A 64 -12.88 -5.38 6.62
N GLY A 65 -14.05 -5.71 6.06
CA GLY A 65 -14.41 -5.32 4.69
C GLY A 65 -13.96 -6.26 3.57
N GLY A 66 -13.42 -7.44 3.93
CA GLY A 66 -13.07 -8.51 2.97
C GLY A 66 -14.28 -9.24 2.37
N PRO A 67 -14.05 -10.33 1.60
CA PRO A 67 -12.75 -10.96 1.34
C PRO A 67 -11.88 -10.17 0.33
N TYR A 68 -10.56 -10.17 0.55
CA TYR A 68 -9.59 -9.48 -0.30
C TYR A 68 -8.68 -10.49 -1.01
N SER A 69 -8.84 -10.66 -2.33
CA SER A 69 -7.99 -11.57 -3.12
C SER A 69 -6.51 -11.18 -3.04
N ASN A 70 -5.62 -12.11 -2.77
CA ASN A 70 -4.19 -11.86 -2.63
C ASN A 70 -3.55 -10.97 -3.73
N ALA A 71 -4.04 -11.05 -4.97
CA ALA A 71 -3.54 -10.31 -6.12
C ALA A 71 -3.58 -8.77 -5.98
N GLY A 72 -4.42 -8.22 -5.10
CA GLY A 72 -4.46 -6.77 -4.85
C GLY A 72 -3.50 -6.28 -3.77
N PHE A 73 -2.84 -7.19 -3.06
CA PHE A 73 -1.91 -6.84 -1.99
C PHE A 73 -0.47 -6.66 -2.46
N GLN A 74 0.16 -5.66 -1.88
CA GLN A 74 1.58 -5.37 -2.04
C GLN A 74 2.23 -5.23 -0.67
N ILE A 75 3.46 -5.69 -0.59
CA ILE A 75 4.31 -5.56 0.58
C ILE A 75 5.46 -4.60 0.32
N THR A 76 5.81 -3.84 1.35
CA THR A 76 7.03 -3.04 1.41
C THR A 76 7.75 -3.44 2.69
N LEU A 77 9.04 -3.75 2.57
CA LEU A 77 9.91 -4.03 3.72
C LEU A 77 10.84 -2.84 3.91
N VAL A 78 10.92 -2.33 5.13
CA VAL A 78 11.86 -1.29 5.53
C VAL A 78 12.82 -1.90 6.54
N VAL A 79 14.12 -1.69 6.33
CA VAL A 79 15.19 -2.14 7.24
C VAL A 79 16.10 -0.96 7.54
N ASN A 80 16.18 -0.55 8.80
CA ASN A 80 16.97 0.61 9.23
C ASN A 80 16.72 1.85 8.33
N ASP A 81 15.44 2.18 8.10
CA ASP A 81 14.97 3.28 7.23
C ASP A 81 15.20 3.11 5.72
N PHE A 82 15.76 1.98 5.27
CA PHE A 82 15.88 1.67 3.84
C PHE A 82 14.72 0.79 3.37
N SER A 83 13.94 1.25 2.40
CA SER A 83 12.78 0.53 1.87
C SER A 83 13.10 -0.31 0.64
N GLY A 84 12.50 -1.50 0.55
CA GLY A 84 12.38 -2.31 -0.67
C GLY A 84 10.92 -2.59 -1.02
N GLY A 85 10.62 -2.56 -2.33
CA GLY A 85 9.26 -2.69 -2.86
C GLY A 85 8.65 -1.36 -3.34
N PRO A 86 7.32 -1.28 -3.56
CA PRO A 86 6.30 -2.30 -3.29
C PRO A 86 6.38 -3.50 -4.24
N ILE A 87 6.18 -4.71 -3.72
CA ILE A 87 6.12 -5.96 -4.50
C ILE A 87 4.82 -6.68 -4.20
N ALA A 88 4.20 -7.30 -5.20
CA ALA A 88 3.02 -8.14 -4.98
C ALA A 88 3.34 -9.28 -4.00
N ILE A 89 2.39 -9.60 -3.13
CA ILE A 89 2.53 -10.81 -2.30
C ILE A 89 2.57 -12.04 -3.19
N GLY A 90 3.33 -13.05 -2.76
CA GLY A 90 3.44 -14.31 -3.47
C GLY A 90 2.12 -15.08 -3.47
N LEU A 91 2.08 -16.15 -4.26
CA LEU A 91 1.08 -17.20 -4.05
C LEU A 91 1.28 -17.83 -2.66
N ASN A 92 0.24 -18.50 -2.16
CA ASN A 92 0.29 -19.23 -0.89
C ASN A 92 1.57 -20.08 -0.79
N ASN A 93 2.32 -19.90 0.30
CA ASN A 93 3.56 -20.59 0.60
C ASN A 93 4.69 -20.41 -0.44
N SER A 94 4.59 -19.39 -1.30
CA SER A 94 5.67 -19.02 -2.22
C SER A 94 6.54 -17.91 -1.63
N VAL A 95 7.81 -17.90 -2.03
CA VAL A 95 8.78 -16.91 -1.58
C VAL A 95 8.70 -15.65 -2.43
N THR A 96 8.34 -14.54 -1.82
CA THR A 96 8.57 -13.19 -2.36
C THR A 96 9.94 -12.70 -1.92
N ARG A 97 10.80 -12.34 -2.88
CA ARG A 97 12.13 -11.77 -2.59
C ARG A 97 12.10 -10.26 -2.65
N ILE A 98 12.71 -9.61 -1.67
CA ILE A 98 12.92 -8.16 -1.64
C ILE A 98 14.42 -7.89 -1.47
N ALA A 99 15.01 -7.09 -2.37
CA ALA A 99 16.38 -6.62 -2.25
C ALA A 99 16.40 -5.21 -1.64
N ILE A 100 17.25 -5.00 -0.62
CA ILE A 100 17.50 -3.69 -0.02
C ILE A 100 19.02 -3.50 0.09
N GLY A 101 19.56 -2.68 -0.81
CA GLY A 101 21.01 -2.56 -0.99
C GLY A 101 21.62 -3.91 -1.40
N PRO A 102 22.67 -4.40 -0.73
CA PRO A 102 23.29 -5.68 -1.03
C PRO A 102 22.58 -6.89 -0.39
N ASN A 103 21.57 -6.66 0.45
CA ASN A 103 20.89 -7.72 1.20
C ASN A 103 19.62 -8.17 0.49
N GLU A 104 19.37 -9.47 0.51
CA GLU A 104 18.11 -10.07 0.07
C GLU A 104 17.30 -10.62 1.26
N TYR A 105 16.00 -10.40 1.20
CA TYR A 105 15.03 -10.85 2.19
C TYR A 105 13.98 -11.72 1.51
N ARG A 106 13.46 -12.68 2.27
CA ARG A 106 12.43 -13.61 1.81
C ARG A 106 11.21 -13.44 2.69
N ILE A 107 10.07 -13.24 2.05
CA ILE A 107 8.78 -13.09 2.72
C ILE A 107 7.86 -14.16 2.16
N VAL A 108 7.26 -14.94 3.05
CA VAL A 108 6.28 -15.98 2.71
C VAL A 108 4.98 -15.59 3.36
N TRP A 109 3.91 -15.55 2.56
CA TRP A 109 2.54 -15.49 3.06
C TRP A 109 1.94 -16.89 2.96
N SER A 110 1.40 -17.38 4.07
CA SER A 110 0.66 -18.64 4.14
C SER A 110 -0.81 -18.34 4.34
N ASP A 111 -1.60 -18.78 3.37
CA ASP A 111 -3.05 -18.79 3.42
C ASP A 111 -3.50 -20.03 4.21
N SER A 112 -4.16 -19.78 5.33
CA SER A 112 -4.56 -20.79 6.31
C SER A 112 -5.75 -21.63 5.87
N ASN A 113 -6.63 -21.08 5.04
CA ASN A 113 -7.89 -21.69 4.63
C ASN A 113 -7.88 -22.17 3.16
N GLY A 114 -6.89 -21.72 2.36
CA GLY A 114 -6.64 -22.10 0.98
C GLY A 114 -7.52 -21.41 -0.07
N ASP A 115 -8.21 -20.33 0.28
CA ASP A 115 -9.15 -19.63 -0.60
C ASP A 115 -8.49 -18.54 -1.47
N SER A 116 -7.18 -18.34 -1.33
CA SER A 116 -6.40 -17.31 -2.03
C SER A 116 -6.81 -15.87 -1.73
N ALA A 117 -7.45 -15.64 -0.59
CA ALA A 117 -7.72 -14.33 -0.03
C ALA A 117 -6.89 -14.11 1.23
N VAL A 118 -6.57 -12.84 1.51
CA VAL A 118 -5.93 -12.47 2.78
C VAL A 118 -6.99 -12.39 3.86
N ASP A 119 -6.93 -13.30 4.82
CA ASP A 119 -7.93 -13.43 5.88
C ASP A 119 -7.29 -13.65 7.27
N ILE A 120 -8.13 -13.71 8.30
CA ILE A 120 -7.76 -14.05 9.67
C ILE A 120 -7.05 -15.41 9.70
N SER A 121 -6.05 -15.53 10.57
CA SER A 121 -5.18 -16.71 10.74
C SER A 121 -4.17 -16.96 9.63
N ASP A 122 -4.16 -16.15 8.57
CA ASP A 122 -3.04 -16.14 7.64
C ASP A 122 -1.76 -15.67 8.32
N THR A 123 -0.63 -16.21 7.89
CA THR A 123 0.67 -15.96 8.52
C THR A 123 1.64 -15.33 7.53
N PHE A 124 2.45 -14.40 8.02
CA PHE A 124 3.62 -13.89 7.34
C PHE A 124 4.88 -14.38 8.03
N PHE A 125 5.82 -14.87 7.24
CA PHE A 125 7.14 -15.29 7.69
C PHE A 125 8.22 -14.52 6.94
N VAL A 126 9.12 -13.87 7.67
CA VAL A 126 10.14 -12.96 7.14
C VAL A 126 11.53 -13.44 7.56
N THR A 127 12.39 -13.71 6.57
CA THR A 127 13.75 -14.22 6.77
C THR A 127 14.78 -13.46 5.93
N GLY A 128 16.05 -13.69 6.23
CA GLY A 128 17.14 -13.37 5.31
C GLY A 128 17.18 -14.32 4.11
N ASP A 129 18.15 -14.13 3.23
CA ASP A 129 18.36 -15.03 2.10
C ASP A 129 19.06 -16.33 2.53
N GLY A 130 18.26 -17.38 2.78
CA GLY A 130 18.77 -18.69 3.18
C GLY A 130 19.32 -18.76 4.61
N GLY A 131 19.07 -17.74 5.44
CA GLY A 131 19.52 -17.64 6.82
C GLY A 131 18.66 -16.69 7.66
N PRO A 132 19.03 -16.47 8.93
CA PRO A 132 18.32 -15.56 9.83
C PRO A 132 18.36 -14.10 9.32
N LEU A 133 17.47 -13.27 9.85
CA LEU A 133 17.55 -11.83 9.61
C LEU A 133 18.85 -11.26 10.21
N PRO A 134 19.46 -10.24 9.57
CA PRO A 134 20.55 -9.48 10.17
C PRO A 134 20.25 -9.05 11.61
N ALA A 135 21.21 -9.25 12.51
CA ALA A 135 21.13 -8.83 13.92
C ALA A 135 21.23 -7.30 14.06
N LEU A 136 20.75 -6.77 15.19
CA LEU A 136 20.80 -5.33 15.50
C LEU A 136 20.15 -4.44 14.43
N SER A 137 19.10 -4.94 13.79
CA SER A 137 18.36 -4.23 12.75
C SER A 137 16.92 -3.98 13.17
N TYR A 138 16.39 -2.82 12.80
CA TYR A 138 14.97 -2.48 12.90
C TYR A 138 14.27 -2.78 11.59
N TYR A 139 13.11 -3.43 11.67
CA TYR A 139 12.33 -3.90 10.54
C TYR A 139 10.91 -3.37 10.61
N GLU A 140 10.36 -3.11 9.43
CA GLU A 140 8.96 -2.75 9.24
C GLU A 140 8.43 -3.42 7.98
N LEU A 141 7.33 -4.16 8.10
CA LEU A 141 6.62 -4.73 6.97
C LEU A 141 5.26 -4.05 6.83
N ASP A 142 5.10 -3.34 5.73
CA ASP A 142 3.86 -2.68 5.32
C ASP A 142 3.08 -3.58 4.38
N LEU A 143 1.79 -3.77 4.65
CA LEU A 143 0.84 -4.44 3.75
C LEU A 143 -0.19 -3.43 3.23
N ARG A 144 -0.32 -3.35 1.90
CA ARG A 144 -1.16 -2.37 1.22
C ARG A 144 -2.06 -3.03 0.19
N TRP A 145 -3.32 -2.61 0.13
CA TRP A 145 -4.29 -3.03 -0.89
C TRP A 145 -4.48 -1.94 -1.94
N GLN A 146 -4.12 -2.19 -3.21
CA GLN A 146 -4.37 -1.24 -4.32
C GLN A 146 -3.99 0.21 -3.97
N MET A 147 -2.80 0.41 -3.39
CA MET A 147 -2.25 1.71 -2.92
C MET A 147 -2.89 2.29 -1.65
N GLN A 148 -3.90 1.64 -1.05
CA GLN A 148 -4.41 1.98 0.27
C GLN A 148 -3.61 1.22 1.34
N TRP A 149 -3.32 1.92 2.44
CA TRP A 149 -2.63 1.32 3.57
C TRP A 149 -3.58 0.42 4.35
N THR A 150 -3.15 -0.81 4.66
CA THR A 150 -4.01 -1.81 5.32
C THR A 150 -3.50 -2.17 6.71
N ALA A 151 -2.22 -2.52 6.84
CA ALA A 151 -1.60 -2.88 8.11
C ALA A 151 -0.07 -2.75 8.07
N LYS A 152 0.56 -2.78 9.24
CA LYS A 152 2.01 -2.72 9.42
C LYS A 152 2.45 -3.53 10.63
N ALA A 153 3.57 -4.24 10.49
CA ALA A 153 4.27 -4.94 11.56
C ALA A 153 5.67 -4.35 11.75
N THR A 154 6.13 -4.20 12.99
CA THR A 154 7.45 -3.62 13.31
C THR A 154 8.18 -4.42 14.38
N TRP A 155 9.44 -4.77 14.14
CA TRP A 155 10.26 -5.51 15.10
C TRP A 155 11.73 -5.12 15.01
N SER A 156 12.50 -5.56 16.01
CA SER A 156 13.96 -5.46 15.99
C SER A 156 14.59 -6.82 16.25
N THR A 157 15.70 -7.12 15.59
CA THR A 157 16.52 -8.29 15.90
C THR A 157 17.52 -7.97 17.01
N PRO A 158 17.74 -8.88 17.98
CA PRO A 158 18.72 -8.70 19.05
C PRO A 158 20.17 -8.76 18.57
#